data_AF-A0A946IVD6-F1
#
_entry.id   AF-A0A946IVD6-F1
#
_cell.length_a   1.000
_cell.length_b   1.000
_cell.length_c   1.000
_cell.angle_alpha   90.00
_cell.angle_beta   90.00
_cell.angle_gamma   90.00
#
_symmetry.space_group_name_H-M   'P 1'
#
loop_
_entity.id
_entity.type
_entity.pdbx_description
1 polymer ?
#
loop_
_entity_poly.entity_id
_entity_poly.type
_entity_poly.pdbx_seq_one_letter_code
_entity_poly.pdbx_strand_id
1 'polypeptide(L)' 'MQHIIPVYIARKEVHKYFPGLSSKTLANQNSQGKGPTPMKKGRLVFYCFDELKSLFVVGNRER' A
#
# COMPACT_ATOMS: atom_id res chain seq x y z
N MET A 1 7.30 12.85 -18.86
CA MET A 1 6.03 13.05 -18.14
C MET A 1 6.34 12.96 -16.65
N GLN A 2 6.02 13.99 -15.85
CA GLN A 2 6.25 13.92 -14.40
C GLN A 2 5.25 12.92 -13.78
N HIS A 3 5.77 11.88 -13.13
CA HIS A 3 4.95 10.96 -12.36
C HIS A 3 4.58 11.66 -11.03
N ILE A 4 3.35 12.16 -10.95
CA ILE A 4 2.81 12.70 -9.71
C ILE A 4 2.57 11.52 -8.78
N ILE A 5 3.39 11.41 -7.72
CA ILE A 5 3.22 10.36 -6.71
C ILE A 5 2.01 10.75 -5.84
N PRO A 6 0.97 9.92 -5.76
CA PRO A 6 -0.20 10.23 -4.94
C PRO A 6 0.13 10.07 -3.45
N VAL A 7 -0.46 10.92 -2.60
CA VAL A 7 -0.33 10.79 -1.13
C VAL A 7 -1.05 9.53 -0.62
N TYR A 8 -2.21 9.22 -1.19
CA TYR A 8 -3.00 8.03 -0.87
C TYR A 8 -3.29 7.21 -2.12
N ILE A 9 -3.18 5.90 -2.01
CA ILE A 9 -3.48 4.95 -3.09
C ILE A 9 -4.65 4.07 -2.69
N ALA A 10 -5.61 3.91 -3.59
CA ALA A 10 -6.67 2.92 -3.41
C ALA A 10 -6.07 1.51 -3.37
N ARG A 11 -6.52 0.65 -2.44
CA ARG A 11 -6.02 -0.73 -2.28
C ARG A 11 -6.00 -1.50 -3.60
N LYS A 12 -7.01 -1.28 -4.46
CA LYS A 12 -7.14 -1.95 -5.77
C LYS A 12 -6.06 -1.53 -6.78
N GLU A 13 -5.42 -0.38 -6.58
CA GLU A 13 -4.44 0.22 -7.49
C GLU A 13 -3.00 0.14 -6.97
N VAL A 14 -2.79 -0.47 -5.80
CA VAL A 14 -1.45 -0.53 -5.17
C VAL A 14 -0.39 -1.17 -6.08
N HIS A 15 -0.79 -2.16 -6.89
CA HIS A 15 0.08 -2.85 -7.84
C HIS A 15 0.69 -1.94 -8.90
N LYS A 16 0.07 -0.77 -9.19
CA LYS A 16 0.60 0.20 -10.15
C LYS A 16 1.86 0.91 -9.65
N TYR A 17 2.04 0.97 -8.33
CA TYR A 17 3.12 1.71 -7.67
C TYR A 17 4.12 0.80 -6.96
N PHE A 18 3.66 -0.36 -6.47
CA PHE A 18 4.47 -1.32 -5.73
C PHE A 18 4.41 -2.69 -6.43
N PRO A 19 5.31 -2.97 -7.40
CA PRO A 19 5.40 -4.27 -8.04
C PRO A 19 5.58 -5.38 -6.99
N GLY A 20 4.78 -6.44 -7.07
CA GLY A 20 4.76 -7.53 -6.09
C GLY A 20 3.83 -7.31 -4.88
N LEU A 21 3.30 -6.10 -4.68
CA LEU A 21 2.27 -5.85 -3.68
C LEU A 21 0.88 -5.89 -4.31
N SER A 22 0.04 -6.80 -3.81
CA SER A 22 -1.33 -6.97 -4.30
C SER A 22 -2.36 -6.42 -3.32
N SER A 23 -3.54 -6.09 -3.85
CA SER A 23 -4.73 -5.72 -3.07
C SER A 23 -5.08 -6.77 -2.01
N LYS A 24 -4.88 -8.06 -2.35
CA LYS A 24 -5.16 -9.21 -1.47
C LYS A 24 -4.15 -9.29 -0.34
N THR A 25 -2.86 -9.05 -0.62
CA THR A 25 -1.80 -9.01 0.39
C THR A 25 -2.12 -8.00 1.49
N LEU A 26 -2.48 -6.78 1.11
CA LEU A 26 -2.88 -5.73 2.06
C LEU A 26 -4.15 -6.08 2.84
N ALA A 27 -5.13 -6.71 2.19
CA ALA A 27 -6.34 -7.16 2.87
C ALA A 27 -6.04 -8.23 3.94
N ASN A 28 -5.19 -9.20 3.60
CA ASN A 28 -4.78 -10.27 4.50
C ASN A 28 -3.98 -9.73 5.70
N GLN A 29 -3.02 -8.83 5.45
CA GLN A 29 -2.27 -8.19 6.53
C GLN A 29 -3.18 -7.40 7.46
N ASN A 30 -4.09 -6.60 6.90
CA ASN A 30 -5.07 -5.86 7.70
C ASN A 30 -5.98 -6.79 8.52
N SER A 31 -6.41 -7.93 7.98
CA SER A 31 -7.20 -8.91 8.75
C SER A 31 -6.43 -9.54 9.91
N GLN A 32 -5.10 -9.56 9.84
CA GLN A 32 -4.21 -10.05 10.89
C GLN A 32 -3.79 -8.94 11.87
N GLY A 33 -4.30 -7.71 11.71
CA GLY A 33 -3.85 -6.55 12.48
C GLY A 33 -2.39 -6.16 12.19
N LYS A 34 -1.86 -6.54 11.03
CA LYS A 34 -0.48 -6.28 10.59
C LYS A 34 -0.45 -5.32 9.40
N GLY A 35 0.72 -4.72 9.18
CA GLY A 35 0.96 -3.87 8.02
C GLY A 35 0.40 -2.45 8.18
N PRO A 36 0.26 -1.71 7.07
CA PRO A 36 -0.13 -0.30 7.10
C PRO A 36 -1.59 -0.12 7.51
N THR A 37 -1.89 1.01 8.16
CA THR A 37 -3.26 1.30 8.62
C THR A 37 -4.12 1.77 7.44
N PRO A 38 -5.21 1.06 7.10
CA PRO A 38 -6.08 1.49 6.02
C PRO A 38 -6.94 2.71 6.41
N MET A 39 -7.06 3.66 5.50
CA MET A 39 -8.10 4.69 5.54
C MET A 39 -9.32 4.22 4.77
N LYS A 40 -10.50 4.20 5.40
CA LYS A 40 -11.77 3.87 4.74
C LYS A 40 -12.51 5.16 4.34
N LYS A 41 -12.97 5.24 3.09
CA LYS A 41 -13.88 6.28 2.61
C LYS A 41 -15.03 5.63 1.85
N GLY A 42 -16.17 5.49 2.51
CA GLY A 42 -17.30 4.71 2.01
C GLY A 42 -16.91 3.24 1.79
N ARG A 43 -17.14 2.73 0.57
CA ARG A 43 -16.78 1.34 0.19
C ARG A 43 -15.32 1.18 -0.24
N LEU A 44 -14.56 2.27 -0.32
CA LEU A 44 -13.19 2.27 -0.80
C LEU A 44 -12.20 2.27 0.36
N VAL A 45 -11.11 1.54 0.16
CA VAL A 45 -9.99 1.43 1.10
C VAL A 45 -8.75 2.05 0.46
N PHE A 46 -8.09 2.92 1.19
CA PHE A 46 -6.91 3.64 0.78
C PHE A 46 -5.76 3.41 1.77
N TYR A 47 -4.54 3.57 1.29
CA TYR A 47 -3.31 3.47 2.08
C TYR A 47 -2.41 4.65 1.76
N CYS A 48 -1.67 5.12 2.76
CA CYS A 48 -0.67 6.17 2.58
C CYS A 48 0.49 5.62 1.74
N PHE A 49 0.91 6.38 0.72
CA PHE A 49 2.01 5.98 -0.16
C PHE A 49 3.32 5.82 0.61
N ASP A 50 3.66 6.80 1.45
CA ASP A 50 4.94 6.79 2.17
C ASP A 50 5.01 5.66 3.21
N GLU A 51 3.89 5.34 3.85
CA GLU A 51 3.79 4.19 4.77
C GLU A 51 4.03 2.87 4.01
N LEU A 52 3.38 2.71 2.84
CA LEU A 52 3.62 1.56 1.97
C LEU A 52 5.09 1.49 1.50
N LYS A 53 5.67 2.63 1.11
CA LYS A 53 7.07 2.71 0.69
C LYS A 53 8.02 2.29 1.81
N SER A 54 7.79 2.79 3.02
CA SER A 54 8.60 2.43 4.19
C SER A 54 8.53 0.93 4.48
N LEU A 55 7.34 0.32 4.38
CA LEU A 55 7.15 -1.10 4.73
C LEU A 55 7.60 -2.07 3.62
N PHE A 56 7.40 -1.74 2.35
CA PHE A 56 7.57 -2.68 1.24
C PHE A 56 8.76 -2.39 0.33
N VAL A 57 9.31 -1.18 0.35
CA VAL A 57 10.46 -0.81 -0.50
C VAL A 57 11.75 -0.75 0.32
N VAL A 58 11.71 -0.19 1.52
CA VAL A 58 12.91 -0.04 2.36
C VAL A 58 13.31 -1.36 3.05
N GLY A 59 12.37 -2.28 3.26
CA GLY A 59 12.62 -3.59 3.88
C GLY A 59 13.34 -4.63 3.01
N ASN A 60 13.64 -4.34 1.75
CA ASN A 60 14.34 -5.27 0.84
C ASN A 60 15.87 -5.14 0.86
N ARG A 61 16.46 -4.39 1.80
CA ARG A 61 17.91 -4.20 1.91
C ARG A 61 18.64 -5.16 2.84
N GLU A 62 17.93 -6.01 3.58
CA GLU A 62 18.54 -6.98 4.50
C GLU A 62 17.75 -8.30 4.50
N ARG A 63 17.99 -9.14 3.50
CA ARG A 63 17.73 -10.59 3.58
C ARG A 63 18.76 -11.36 2.78
#